data_AF-A0A6M8M474-F1
#
_entry.id   AF-A0A6M8M474-F1
#
_cell.length_a   1.000
_cell.length_b   1.000
_cell.length_c   1.000
_cell.angle_alpha   90.00
_cell.angle_beta   90.00
_cell.angle_gamma   90.00
#
_symmetry.space_group_name_H-M   'P 1'
#
loop_
_entity.id
_entity.type
_entity.pdbx_description
1 polymer ?
#
loop_
_entity_poly.entity_id
_entity_poly.type
_entity_poly.pdbx_seq_one_letter_code
_entity_poly.pdbx_strand_id
1 'polypeptide(L)'
;MKNVKTCFTRTIAAIAMMVAAASAQAAYPKKIQLNMEMWNQTGIDLALVWASWAKPNADYTGYGFAADAPTASVSIPLKNPRNDSASFRVSGQGKICEFTAAHAVTFSWVSITPAPEKSATGKSIGTVPAECTASVTKGTNSMQAYSVRFVMK
;
A
#
# COMPACT_ATOMS: atom_id res chain seq x y z
N MET A 1 -3.60 -21.60 54.70
CA MET A 1 -2.46 -21.35 53.81
C MET A 1 -3.00 -21.00 52.42
N LYS A 2 -3.12 -19.71 52.09
CA LYS A 2 -3.61 -19.24 50.78
C LYS A 2 -2.42 -18.82 49.90
N ASN A 3 -2.40 -19.35 48.68
CA ASN A 3 -2.02 -18.63 47.45
C ASN A 3 -0.54 -18.25 47.19
N VAL A 4 0.43 -19.14 47.41
CA VAL A 4 1.79 -18.92 46.86
C VAL A 4 1.91 -19.33 45.38
N LYS A 5 1.08 -20.28 44.92
CA LYS A 5 1.14 -20.80 43.54
C LYS A 5 0.56 -19.85 42.48
N THR A 6 -0.32 -18.91 42.84
CA THR A 6 -1.02 -18.03 41.87
C THR A 6 -0.21 -16.80 41.48
N CYS A 7 0.75 -16.35 42.33
CA CYS A 7 1.61 -15.21 42.02
C CYS A 7 2.69 -15.56 40.99
N PHE A 8 3.32 -16.74 41.10
CA PHE A 8 4.42 -17.13 40.20
C PHE A 8 3.96 -17.38 38.76
N THR A 9 2.75 -17.90 38.53
CA THR A 9 2.22 -18.15 37.18
C THR A 9 1.87 -16.87 36.42
N ARG A 10 1.43 -15.82 37.14
CA ARG A 10 1.10 -14.53 36.51
C ARG A 10 2.33 -13.77 36.03
N THR A 11 3.44 -13.83 36.78
CA THR A 11 4.69 -13.15 36.42
C THR A 11 5.36 -13.78 35.20
N ILE A 12 5.35 -15.12 35.10
CA ILE A 12 5.92 -15.83 33.94
C ILE A 12 5.11 -15.57 32.66
N ALA A 13 3.77 -15.54 32.76
CA ALA A 13 2.91 -15.22 31.61
C ALA A 13 3.13 -13.78 31.10
N ALA A 14 3.32 -12.81 31.99
CA ALA A 14 3.62 -11.43 31.62
C ALA A 14 4.98 -11.29 30.91
N ILE A 15 6.01 -11.98 31.40
CA ILE A 15 7.34 -12.00 30.77
C ILE A 15 7.29 -12.68 29.40
N ALA A 16 6.60 -13.82 29.28
CA ALA A 16 6.42 -14.51 28.00
C ALA A 16 5.67 -13.64 26.97
N MET A 17 4.65 -12.89 27.39
CA MET A 17 3.94 -11.94 26.53
C MET A 17 4.82 -10.76 26.08
N MET A 18 5.68 -10.23 26.96
CA MET A 18 6.64 -9.18 26.59
C MET A 18 7.73 -9.69 25.63
N VAL A 19 8.23 -10.90 25.83
CA VAL A 19 9.23 -11.53 24.93
C VAL A 19 8.60 -11.88 23.58
N ALA A 20 7.34 -12.33 23.55
CA ALA A 20 6.60 -12.56 22.31
C ALA A 20 6.33 -11.25 21.53
N ALA A 21 5.98 -10.17 22.24
CA ALA A 21 5.84 -8.85 21.62
C ALA A 21 7.17 -8.29 21.09
N ALA A 22 8.27 -8.44 21.83
CA ALA A 22 9.60 -7.99 21.39
C ALA A 22 10.14 -8.80 20.20
N SER A 23 9.90 -10.12 20.18
CA SER A 23 10.31 -11.00 19.07
C SER A 23 9.45 -10.81 17.82
N ALA A 24 8.14 -10.55 17.97
CA ALA A 24 7.27 -10.13 16.85
C ALA A 24 7.68 -8.78 16.26
N GLN A 25 8.16 -7.84 17.10
CA GLN A 25 8.70 -6.55 16.65
C GLN A 25 10.03 -6.71 15.88
N ALA A 26 10.88 -7.66 16.28
CA ALA A 26 12.18 -7.92 15.66
C ALA A 26 12.09 -8.71 14.34
N ALA A 27 11.07 -9.57 14.18
CA ALA A 27 10.81 -10.33 12.95
C ALA A 27 9.95 -9.55 11.93
N TYR A 28 9.62 -8.30 12.22
CA TYR A 28 8.79 -7.47 11.35
C TYR A 28 9.52 -7.12 10.04
N PRO A 29 8.87 -7.24 8.87
CA PRO A 29 9.51 -6.98 7.59
C PRO A 29 9.95 -5.52 7.52
N LYS A 30 11.12 -5.25 6.92
CA LYS A 30 11.69 -3.90 6.80
C LYS A 30 11.10 -3.07 5.67
N LYS A 31 10.36 -3.71 4.76
CA LYS A 31 9.75 -3.10 3.57
C LYS A 31 8.51 -3.90 3.17
N ILE A 32 7.58 -3.25 2.48
CA ILE A 32 6.44 -3.89 1.82
C ILE A 32 6.53 -3.61 0.33
N GLN A 33 6.34 -4.63 -0.50
CA GLN A 33 6.30 -4.47 -1.95
C GLN A 33 4.88 -4.16 -2.42
N LEU A 34 4.69 -3.00 -3.03
CA LEU A 34 3.46 -2.65 -3.71
C LEU A 34 3.59 -2.99 -5.20
N ASN A 35 2.73 -3.87 -5.71
CA ASN A 35 2.61 -4.16 -7.14
C ASN A 35 1.43 -3.37 -7.69
N MET A 36 1.70 -2.43 -8.59
CA MET A 36 0.66 -1.59 -9.20
C MET A 36 0.37 -2.09 -10.60
N GLU A 37 -0.90 -2.35 -10.89
CA GLU A 37 -1.42 -2.69 -12.21
C GLU A 37 -2.26 -1.50 -12.70
N MET A 38 -1.80 -0.77 -13.72
CA MET A 38 -2.58 0.30 -14.34
C MET A 38 -3.34 -0.24 -15.54
N TRP A 39 -4.63 0.09 -15.64
CA TRP A 39 -5.54 -0.28 -16.71
C TRP A 39 -6.08 0.98 -17.38
N ASN A 40 -5.63 1.23 -18.60
CA ASN A 40 -6.12 2.30 -19.46
C ASN A 40 -7.34 1.80 -20.24
N GLN A 41 -8.53 2.26 -19.88
CA GLN A 41 -9.79 1.94 -20.57
C GLN A 41 -10.37 3.16 -21.30
N THR A 42 -9.58 4.22 -21.44
CA THR A 42 -10.02 5.49 -22.02
C THR A 42 -10.04 5.49 -23.56
N GLY A 43 -9.37 4.52 -24.18
CA GLY A 43 -9.15 4.49 -25.63
C GLY A 43 -8.18 5.57 -26.14
N ILE A 44 -7.48 6.28 -25.26
CA ILE A 44 -6.48 7.31 -25.59
C ILE A 44 -5.16 7.02 -24.88
N ASP A 45 -4.06 7.53 -25.42
CA ASP A 45 -2.77 7.40 -24.74
C ASP A 45 -2.74 8.24 -23.46
N LEU A 46 -2.24 7.64 -22.38
CA LEU A 46 -2.06 8.30 -21.10
C LEU A 46 -0.57 8.45 -20.79
N ALA A 47 -0.20 9.56 -20.17
CA ALA A 47 1.16 9.82 -19.69
C ALA A 47 1.20 9.88 -18.16
N LEU A 48 2.22 9.27 -17.56
CA LEU A 48 2.58 9.54 -16.16
C LEU A 48 3.09 10.98 -16.08
N VAL A 49 2.52 11.80 -15.20
CA VAL A 49 2.90 13.22 -15.08
C VAL A 49 3.45 13.60 -13.71
N TRP A 50 3.27 12.72 -12.71
CA TRP A 50 3.78 12.91 -11.37
C TRP A 50 3.75 11.60 -10.60
N ALA A 51 4.70 11.40 -9.69
CA ALA A 51 4.67 10.31 -8.72
C ALA A 51 5.38 10.73 -7.41
N SER A 52 4.82 10.35 -6.26
CA SER A 52 5.31 10.73 -4.93
C SER A 52 6.70 10.16 -4.61
N TRP A 53 7.07 9.06 -5.26
CA TRP A 53 8.36 8.38 -5.09
C TRP A 53 9.41 8.82 -6.11
N ALA A 54 9.04 9.67 -7.08
CA ALA A 54 9.99 10.21 -8.05
C ALA A 54 10.80 11.36 -7.45
N LYS A 55 11.99 11.59 -8.01
CA LYS A 55 12.78 12.78 -7.66
C LYS A 55 12.06 14.05 -8.12
N PRO A 56 12.29 15.20 -7.45
CA PRO A 56 11.87 16.49 -7.99
C PRO A 56 12.38 16.66 -9.43
N ASN A 57 11.53 17.16 -10.33
CA ASN A 57 11.82 17.34 -11.76
C ASN A 57 12.19 16.04 -12.51
N ALA A 58 11.67 14.89 -12.07
CA ALA A 58 11.80 13.66 -12.83
C ALA A 58 11.23 13.85 -14.24
N ASP A 59 11.99 13.39 -15.24
CA ASP A 59 11.50 13.28 -16.60
C ASP A 59 10.62 12.04 -16.71
N TYR A 60 9.35 12.25 -17.07
CA TYR A 60 8.38 11.19 -17.29
C TYR A 60 8.15 10.89 -18.78
N THR A 61 8.94 11.52 -19.66
CA THR A 61 8.89 11.25 -21.11
C THR A 61 9.14 9.76 -21.36
N GLY A 62 8.23 9.11 -22.10
CA GLY A 62 8.27 7.66 -22.35
C GLY A 62 7.58 6.79 -21.30
N TYR A 63 7.17 7.34 -20.16
CA TYR A 63 6.31 6.65 -19.20
C TYR A 63 4.84 6.87 -19.55
N GLY A 64 4.35 6.06 -20.51
CA GLY A 64 2.97 6.13 -20.99
C GLY A 64 2.24 4.80 -20.93
N PHE A 65 0.92 4.87 -20.98
CA PHE A 65 0.01 3.74 -21.08
C PHE A 65 -0.71 3.89 -22.40
N ALA A 66 -0.23 3.16 -23.42
CA ALA A 66 -0.79 3.25 -24.76
C ALA A 66 -2.23 2.72 -24.80
N ALA A 67 -3.06 3.25 -25.70
CA ALA A 67 -4.43 2.80 -25.88
C ALA A 67 -4.52 1.33 -26.33
N ASP A 68 -3.54 0.84 -27.10
CA ASP A 68 -3.44 -0.51 -27.65
C ASP A 68 -2.68 -1.50 -26.75
N ALA A 69 -1.95 -0.99 -25.74
CA ALA A 69 -1.34 -1.75 -24.65
C ALA A 69 -1.91 -1.27 -23.30
N PRO A 70 -3.19 -1.57 -23.02
CA PRO A 70 -3.97 -0.91 -21.96
C PRO A 70 -3.55 -1.29 -20.55
N THR A 71 -2.51 -2.12 -20.38
CA THR A 71 -2.08 -2.59 -19.07
C THR A 71 -0.59 -2.44 -18.88
N ALA A 72 -0.19 -1.87 -17.74
CA ALA A 72 1.20 -1.82 -17.33
C ALA A 72 1.32 -2.18 -15.86
N SER A 73 2.45 -2.79 -15.48
CA SER A 73 2.71 -3.19 -14.10
C SER A 73 4.05 -2.67 -13.62
N VAL A 74 4.09 -2.18 -12.38
CA VAL A 74 5.33 -1.73 -11.73
C VAL A 74 5.34 -2.16 -10.28
N SER A 75 6.52 -2.54 -9.77
CA SER A 75 6.72 -2.89 -8.37
C SER A 75 7.50 -1.79 -7.67
N ILE A 76 6.99 -1.30 -6.54
CA ILE A 76 7.63 -0.25 -5.75
C ILE A 76 7.85 -0.75 -4.33
N PRO A 77 9.10 -0.69 -3.80
CA PRO A 77 9.34 -0.96 -2.40
C PRO A 77 8.90 0.24 -1.56
N LEU A 78 7.90 0.03 -0.70
CA LEU A 78 7.53 0.99 0.34
C LEU A 78 8.46 0.84 1.53
N LYS A 79 9.00 1.97 1.97
CA LYS A 79 10.13 2.03 2.92
C LYS A 79 9.68 1.87 4.36
N ASN A 80 8.45 2.29 4.68
CA ASN A 80 7.89 2.11 6.01
C ASN A 80 6.84 0.97 6.02
N PRO A 81 7.20 -0.21 6.51
CA PRO A 81 6.32 -1.37 6.52
C PRO A 81 5.11 -1.22 7.47
N ARG A 82 5.13 -0.25 8.40
CA ARG A 82 4.01 0.01 9.33
C ARG A 82 2.97 0.94 8.74
N ASN A 83 3.42 1.99 8.06
CA ASN A 83 2.55 2.91 7.35
C ASN A 83 3.31 3.58 6.22
N ASP A 84 2.83 3.47 5.00
CA ASP A 84 3.42 4.15 3.85
C ASP A 84 2.35 4.29 2.77
N SER A 85 2.62 5.17 1.81
CA SER A 85 1.72 5.43 0.70
C SER A 85 2.50 5.82 -0.55
N ALA A 86 2.00 5.37 -1.68
CA ALA A 86 2.46 5.74 -3.00
C ALA A 86 1.32 6.39 -3.77
N SER A 87 1.58 7.57 -4.33
CA SER A 87 0.61 8.30 -5.14
C SER A 87 1.21 8.65 -6.49
N PHE A 88 0.40 8.63 -7.55
CA PHE A 88 0.82 9.03 -8.88
C PHE A 88 -0.33 9.62 -9.68
N ARG A 89 0.01 10.37 -10.73
CA ARG A 89 -0.94 11.04 -11.61
C ARG A 89 -0.73 10.60 -13.05
N VAL A 90 -1.84 10.31 -13.71
CA VAL A 90 -1.87 9.95 -15.13
C VAL A 90 -2.75 10.94 -15.86
N SER A 91 -2.31 11.40 -17.03
CA SER A 91 -2.95 12.45 -17.81
C SER A 91 -3.16 12.02 -19.26
N GLY A 92 -4.30 12.41 -19.85
CA GLY A 92 -4.58 12.23 -21.27
C GLY A 92 -5.69 13.17 -21.72
N GLN A 93 -5.45 13.95 -22.78
CA GLN A 93 -6.45 14.89 -23.35
C GLN A 93 -7.15 15.78 -22.30
N GLY A 94 -6.41 16.31 -21.33
CA GLY A 94 -6.96 17.18 -20.26
C GLY A 94 -7.66 16.46 -19.10
N LYS A 95 -7.88 15.14 -19.21
CA LYS A 95 -8.29 14.29 -18.09
C LYS A 95 -7.07 13.98 -17.23
N ILE A 96 -7.20 14.06 -15.90
CA ILE A 96 -6.13 13.67 -14.97
C ILE A 96 -6.74 12.85 -13.83
N CYS A 97 -6.20 11.65 -13.62
CA CYS A 97 -6.48 10.83 -12.46
C CYS A 97 -5.29 10.84 -11.49
N GLU A 98 -5.56 11.13 -10.23
CA GLU A 98 -4.65 10.89 -9.11
C GLU A 98 -5.03 9.57 -8.44
N PHE A 99 -4.06 8.67 -8.36
CA PHE A 99 -4.19 7.38 -7.72
C PHE A 99 -3.31 7.34 -6.47
N THR A 100 -3.82 6.68 -5.43
CA THR A 100 -3.06 6.42 -4.20
C THR A 100 -3.27 4.97 -3.77
N ALA A 101 -2.19 4.33 -3.37
CA ALA A 101 -2.22 3.08 -2.62
C ALA A 101 -1.48 3.29 -1.30
N ALA A 102 -2.07 2.84 -0.21
CA ALA A 102 -1.50 2.98 1.11
C ALA A 102 -1.68 1.71 1.93
N HIS A 103 -0.84 1.56 2.94
CA HIS A 103 -1.06 0.59 4.00
C HIS A 103 -0.85 1.20 5.37
N ALA A 104 -1.51 0.60 6.35
CA ALA A 104 -1.24 0.79 7.75
C ALA A 104 -1.19 -0.58 8.42
N VAL A 105 -0.55 -0.68 9.58
CA VAL A 105 -0.54 -1.89 10.40
C VAL A 105 -0.90 -1.50 11.81
N THR A 106 -1.99 -2.05 12.29
CA THR A 106 -2.46 -1.83 13.66
C THR A 106 -2.01 -2.98 14.55
N PHE A 107 -1.63 -2.65 15.77
CA PHE A 107 -1.30 -3.61 16.82
C PHE A 107 -2.32 -3.41 17.94
N SER A 108 -3.06 -4.46 18.27
CA SER A 108 -3.96 -4.44 19.42
C SER A 108 -3.22 -4.96 20.65
N TRP A 109 -3.38 -4.31 21.80
CA TRP A 109 -2.80 -4.75 23.07
C TRP A 109 -3.27 -6.15 23.51
N VAL A 110 -4.36 -6.67 22.92
CA VAL A 110 -4.90 -8.02 23.16
C VAL A 110 -4.38 -9.05 22.14
N SER A 111 -3.83 -8.59 21.00
CA SER A 111 -3.36 -9.46 19.90
C SER A 111 -1.95 -9.08 19.45
N ILE A 112 -1.01 -9.99 19.68
CA ILE A 112 0.39 -9.88 19.24
C ILE A 112 0.50 -9.99 17.70
N THR A 113 -0.59 -10.40 17.02
CA THR A 113 -0.65 -10.51 15.57
C THR A 113 -0.89 -9.14 14.92
N PRO A 114 0.03 -8.62 14.09
CA PRO A 114 -0.19 -7.39 13.34
C PRO A 114 -1.38 -7.54 12.37
N ALA A 115 -2.24 -6.53 12.33
CA ALA A 115 -3.34 -6.45 11.38
C ALA A 115 -3.01 -5.40 10.30
N PRO A 116 -2.54 -5.82 9.10
CA PRO A 116 -2.34 -4.91 8.00
C PRO A 116 -3.68 -4.47 7.40
N GLU A 117 -3.82 -3.17 7.20
CA GLU A 117 -4.89 -2.54 6.44
C GLU A 117 -4.29 -2.02 5.13
N LYS A 118 -4.95 -2.31 4.00
CA LYS A 118 -4.56 -1.83 2.68
C LYS A 118 -5.70 -0.98 2.12
N SER A 119 -5.36 0.15 1.53
CA SER A 119 -6.32 1.02 0.86
C SER A 119 -5.80 1.43 -0.51
N ALA A 120 -6.73 1.68 -1.41
CA ALA A 120 -6.48 2.18 -2.74
C ALA A 120 -7.59 3.15 -3.12
N THR A 121 -7.22 4.30 -3.67
CA THR A 121 -8.17 5.35 -4.07
C THR A 121 -7.79 5.92 -5.43
N GLY A 122 -8.80 6.30 -6.22
CA GLY A 122 -8.65 7.06 -7.45
C GLY A 122 -9.51 8.31 -7.40
N LYS A 123 -8.99 9.43 -7.90
CA LYS A 123 -9.70 10.72 -7.93
C LYS A 123 -9.42 11.45 -9.24
N SER A 124 -10.47 12.00 -9.85
CA SER A 124 -10.32 12.93 -10.97
C SER A 124 -9.90 14.30 -10.45
N ILE A 125 -8.82 14.85 -10.99
CA ILE A 125 -8.26 16.16 -10.61
C ILE A 125 -7.99 17.07 -11.83
N GLY A 126 -8.33 16.61 -13.04
CA GLY A 126 -8.18 17.37 -14.27
C GLY A 126 -9.32 18.38 -14.48
N THR A 127 -9.19 19.18 -15.54
CA THR A 127 -10.26 20.10 -15.98
C THR A 127 -11.37 19.36 -16.73
N VAL A 128 -11.06 18.20 -17.31
CA VAL A 128 -12.02 17.28 -17.92
C VAL A 128 -12.31 16.14 -16.95
N PRO A 129 -13.59 15.84 -16.64
CA PRO A 129 -13.95 14.69 -15.80
C PRO A 129 -13.42 13.37 -16.34
N ALA A 130 -13.02 12.48 -15.42
CA ALA A 130 -12.55 11.13 -15.72
C ALA A 130 -13.04 10.17 -14.64
N GLU A 131 -13.29 8.90 -15.00
CA GLU A 131 -13.56 7.88 -14.00
C GLU A 131 -12.24 7.26 -13.54
N CYS A 132 -11.90 7.47 -12.27
CA CYS A 132 -10.67 6.99 -11.67
C CYS A 132 -11.01 5.99 -10.56
N THR A 133 -10.77 4.70 -10.78
CA THR A 133 -11.04 3.66 -9.77
C THR A 133 -9.76 2.96 -9.35
N ALA A 134 -9.72 2.51 -8.09
CA ALA A 134 -8.57 1.79 -7.56
C ALA A 134 -9.05 0.72 -6.58
N SER A 135 -8.44 -0.46 -6.62
CA SER A 135 -8.81 -1.56 -5.75
C SER A 135 -7.62 -2.46 -5.41
N VAL A 136 -7.53 -2.87 -4.14
CA VAL A 136 -6.57 -3.89 -3.72
C VAL A 136 -7.05 -5.23 -4.26
N THR A 137 -6.23 -5.88 -5.08
CA THR A 137 -6.60 -7.13 -5.76
C THR A 137 -5.98 -8.36 -5.10
N LYS A 138 -4.84 -8.22 -4.41
CA LYS A 138 -4.14 -9.32 -3.73
C LYS A 138 -3.39 -8.82 -2.49
N GLY A 139 -3.18 -9.71 -1.53
CA GLY A 139 -2.31 -9.44 -0.39
C GLY A 139 -2.89 -8.51 0.67
N THR A 140 -4.23 -8.44 0.81
CA THR A 140 -4.91 -7.61 1.83
C THR A 140 -4.36 -7.87 3.23
N ASN A 141 -4.13 -9.15 3.58
CA ASN A 141 -3.59 -9.55 4.88
C ASN A 141 -2.06 -9.75 4.88
N SER A 142 -1.38 -9.38 3.80
CA SER A 142 0.05 -9.64 3.62
C SER A 142 0.89 -8.53 4.24
N MET A 143 1.91 -8.96 4.96
CA MET A 143 2.95 -8.12 5.54
C MET A 143 4.16 -7.96 4.61
N GLN A 144 4.20 -8.65 3.47
CA GLN A 144 5.36 -8.65 2.56
C GLN A 144 5.07 -7.89 1.26
N ALA A 145 3.89 -8.11 0.68
CA ALA A 145 3.53 -7.55 -0.61
C ALA A 145 2.02 -7.50 -0.82
N TYR A 146 1.55 -6.51 -1.57
CA TYR A 146 0.15 -6.40 -1.99
C TYR A 146 0.06 -5.85 -3.41
N SER A 147 -1.03 -6.18 -4.10
CA SER A 147 -1.28 -5.72 -5.46
C SER A 147 -2.49 -4.80 -5.50
N VAL A 148 -2.39 -3.74 -6.29
CA VAL A 148 -3.47 -2.78 -6.50
C VAL A 148 -3.69 -2.60 -7.99
N ARG A 149 -4.96 -2.66 -8.41
CA ARG A 149 -5.38 -2.29 -9.76
C ARG A 149 -5.88 -0.87 -9.75
N PHE A 150 -5.41 -0.07 -10.69
CA PHE A 150 -5.84 1.28 -10.97
C PHE A 150 -6.46 1.31 -12.37
N VAL A 151 -7.61 1.96 -12.52
CA VAL A 151 -8.31 2.04 -13.79
C VAL A 151 -8.68 3.49 -14.06
N MET A 152 -8.38 3.96 -15.26
CA MET A 152 -8.89 5.21 -15.81
C MET A 152 -9.79 4.90 -17.01
N LYS A 153 -10.99 5.47 -17.02
CA LYS A 153 -11.95 5.39 -18.14
C LYS A 153 -12.31 6.80 -18.64
#